data_AF-A0A662ASI9-F1
#
_entry.id   AF-A0A662ASI9-F1
#
_cell.length_a   1.000
_cell.length_b   1.000
_cell.length_c   1.000
_cell.angle_alpha   90.00
_cell.angle_beta   90.00
_cell.angle_gamma   90.00
#
_symmetry.space_group_name_H-M   'P 1'
#
loop_
_entity.id
_entity.type
_entity.pdbx_description
1 polymer ?
#
loop_
_entity_poly.entity_id
_entity_poly.type
_entity_poly.pdbx_seq_one_letter_code
_entity_poly.pdbx_strand_id
1 'polypeptide(L)'
;MLLFFFSSMELSASSFQEGDTTQWRQLFNGKDLSGWKHAGQGSMSVEDGMIRGHGGMGLLYWAGEKLGNCKIRVVWKMEKTNSNAGVFVRVPIEPYEEWMPVFYGHEIQIDNMP
;
A
#
# COMPACT_ATOMS: atom_id res chain seq x y z
N MET A 1 1.92 24.08 -1.25
CA MET A 1 0.99 24.56 -2.29
C MET A 1 1.81 25.28 -3.36
N LEU A 2 1.78 24.76 -4.58
CA LEU A 2 2.28 25.42 -5.79
C LEU A 2 1.37 24.95 -6.94
N LEU A 3 0.77 25.90 -7.66
CA LEU A 3 -0.10 25.68 -8.82
C LEU A 3 0.72 25.51 -10.10
N PHE A 4 0.24 24.71 -11.04
CA PHE A 4 0.60 24.82 -12.45
C PHE A 4 -0.64 24.91 -13.34
N PHE A 5 -0.58 25.87 -14.28
CA PHE A 5 -1.50 26.12 -15.39
C PHE A 5 -1.45 24.98 -16.41
N PHE A 6 -2.59 24.61 -17.01
CA PHE A 6 -2.63 23.85 -18.27
C PHE A 6 -3.12 24.75 -19.40
N SER A 7 -2.26 24.92 -20.42
CA SER A 7 -2.63 25.34 -21.77
C SER A 7 -2.82 24.08 -22.62
N SER A 8 -3.91 24.02 -23.37
CA SER A 8 -4.30 22.92 -24.26
C SER A 8 -3.64 23.03 -25.64
N MET A 9 -3.12 21.92 -26.19
CA MET A 9 -3.22 21.56 -27.63
C MET A 9 -2.73 20.12 -27.88
N GLU A 10 -3.22 19.53 -28.97
CA GLU A 10 -3.47 18.09 -29.21
C GLU A 10 -2.30 17.22 -29.73
N LEU A 11 -2.51 15.91 -29.53
CA LEU A 11 -1.96 14.66 -30.09
C LEU A 11 -0.62 14.62 -30.87
N SER A 12 0.24 13.71 -30.41
CA SER A 12 0.84 12.68 -31.27
C SER A 12 0.95 11.37 -30.49
N ALA A 13 0.31 10.31 -31.01
CA ALA A 13 0.45 8.97 -30.46
C ALA A 13 1.83 8.41 -30.86
N SER A 14 2.80 8.49 -29.95
CA SER A 14 3.96 7.61 -29.99
C SER A 14 3.65 6.42 -29.10
N SER A 15 3.52 5.24 -29.71
CA SER A 15 3.40 3.97 -29.01
C SER A 15 4.64 3.76 -28.15
N PHE A 16 4.50 3.91 -26.84
CA PHE A 16 5.43 3.28 -25.91
C PHE A 16 5.21 1.76 -26.02
N GLN A 17 6.10 1.07 -26.74
CA GLN A 17 6.33 -0.34 -26.49
C GLN A 17 7.22 -0.44 -25.27
N GLU A 18 6.60 -0.55 -24.09
CA GLU A 18 7.31 -0.99 -22.89
C GLU A 18 7.19 -2.51 -22.81
N GLY A 19 8.35 -3.17 -22.85
CA GLY A 19 8.49 -4.61 -22.96
C GLY A 19 7.81 -5.38 -21.82
N ASP A 20 7.23 -6.52 -22.20
CA ASP A 20 6.83 -7.67 -21.39
C ASP A 20 6.65 -7.43 -19.88
N THR A 21 5.55 -6.77 -19.50
CA THR A 21 5.07 -6.87 -18.13
C THR A 21 4.41 -8.23 -17.97
N THR A 22 5.11 -9.19 -17.36
CA THR A 22 4.46 -10.27 -16.62
C THR A 22 3.28 -9.66 -15.86
N GLN A 23 2.04 -10.03 -16.20
CA GLN A 23 0.85 -9.29 -15.80
C GLN A 23 0.75 -9.20 -14.27
N TRP A 24 1.08 -8.04 -13.71
CA TRP A 24 0.93 -7.78 -12.28
C TRP A 24 -0.55 -7.75 -11.92
N ARG A 25 -0.96 -8.57 -10.95
CA ARG A 25 -2.30 -8.47 -10.35
C ARG A 25 -2.32 -7.31 -9.35
N GLN A 26 -3.21 -6.35 -9.56
CA GLN A 26 -3.45 -5.28 -8.59
C GLN A 26 -4.23 -5.83 -7.38
N LEU A 27 -3.69 -5.63 -6.17
CA LEU A 27 -4.39 -5.93 -4.91
C LEU A 27 -5.13 -4.71 -4.35
N PHE A 28 -4.61 -3.52 -4.63
CA PHE A 28 -5.25 -2.26 -4.27
C PHE A 28 -5.79 -1.61 -5.54
N ASN A 29 -7.07 -1.24 -5.51
CA ASN A 29 -7.76 -0.71 -6.69
C ASN A 29 -7.57 0.81 -6.90
N GLY A 30 -6.87 1.50 -5.98
CA GLY A 30 -6.65 2.95 -6.04
C GLY A 30 -7.86 3.80 -5.66
N LYS A 31 -8.96 3.21 -5.20
CA LYS A 31 -10.24 3.91 -4.98
C LYS A 31 -10.81 3.69 -3.59
N ASP A 32 -10.75 2.46 -3.09
CA ASP A 32 -11.28 2.08 -1.80
C ASP A 32 -10.52 0.87 -1.22
N LEU A 33 -10.95 0.43 -0.03
CA LEU A 33 -10.33 -0.69 0.69
C LEU A 33 -11.06 -2.02 0.45
N SER A 34 -11.74 -2.18 -0.69
CA SER A 34 -12.42 -3.44 -1.04
C SER A 34 -11.43 -4.62 -1.03
N GLY A 35 -11.76 -5.67 -0.29
CA GLY A 35 -10.89 -6.83 -0.11
C GLY A 35 -9.85 -6.68 1.00
N TRP A 36 -9.81 -5.54 1.69
CA TRP A 36 -8.95 -5.29 2.85
C TRP A 36 -9.78 -5.25 4.14
N LYS A 37 -9.16 -5.64 5.25
CA LYS A 37 -9.72 -5.54 6.61
C LYS A 37 -8.78 -4.76 7.51
N HIS A 38 -9.35 -4.18 8.56
CA HIS A 38 -8.64 -3.37 9.55
C HIS A 38 -8.68 -4.02 10.93
N ALA A 39 -7.58 -3.92 11.67
CA ALA A 39 -7.50 -4.18 13.10
C ALA A 39 -6.78 -3.02 13.82
N GLY A 40 -7.21 -2.74 15.05
CA GLY A 40 -6.61 -1.72 15.92
C GLY A 40 -7.41 -0.45 16.09
N GLN A 41 -6.85 0.47 16.87
CA GLN A 41 -7.49 1.74 17.25
C GLN A 41 -7.34 2.84 16.20
N GLY A 42 -6.38 2.69 15.28
CA GLY A 42 -6.20 3.60 14.16
C GLY A 42 -7.28 3.43 13.09
N SER A 43 -7.07 4.07 11.94
CA SER A 43 -7.92 3.89 10.78
C SER A 43 -7.14 4.08 9.49
N MET A 44 -7.68 3.56 8.38
CA MET A 44 -7.13 3.77 7.04
C MET A 44 -8.18 4.35 6.12
N SER A 45 -7.76 5.30 5.29
CA SER A 45 -8.55 5.87 4.19
C SER A 45 -7.81 5.72 2.86
N VAL A 46 -8.53 5.99 1.77
CA VAL A 46 -7.91 6.20 0.46
C VAL A 46 -7.95 7.69 0.14
N GLU A 47 -6.77 8.27 -0.10
CA GLU A 47 -6.56 9.69 -0.42
C GLU A 47 -5.64 9.78 -1.64
N ASP A 48 -6.04 10.52 -2.67
CA ASP A 48 -5.25 10.72 -3.90
C ASP A 48 -4.73 9.41 -4.52
N GLY A 49 -5.53 8.35 -4.46
CA GLY A 49 -5.16 7.02 -4.97
C GLY A 49 -4.13 6.27 -4.12
N MET A 50 -3.96 6.65 -2.85
CA MET A 50 -3.03 6.03 -1.90
C MET A 50 -3.75 5.64 -0.61
N ILE A 51 -3.32 4.53 0.00
CA ILE A 51 -3.76 4.16 1.35
C ILE A 51 -3.04 5.07 2.35
N ARG A 52 -3.79 5.69 3.27
CA ARG A 52 -3.25 6.52 4.35
C ARG A 52 -3.74 6.03 5.70
N GLY A 53 -2.83 5.90 6.65
CA GLY A 53 -3.14 5.61 8.06
C GLY A 53 -3.38 6.90 8.85
N HIS A 54 -4.30 6.84 9.82
CA HIS A 54 -4.72 7.97 10.64
C HIS A 54 -4.93 7.56 12.09
N GLY A 55 -4.22 8.23 12.99
CA GLY A 55 -4.35 8.06 14.44
C GLY A 55 -4.01 6.64 14.92
N GLY A 56 -3.65 6.51 16.19
CA GLY A 56 -3.45 5.21 16.84
C GLY A 56 -2.50 4.25 16.11
N MET A 57 -2.54 2.99 16.51
CA MET A 57 -1.89 1.89 15.82
C MET A 57 -2.95 1.16 15.01
N GLY A 58 -2.60 0.78 13.78
CA GLY A 58 -3.54 0.14 12.87
C GLY A 58 -2.84 -0.85 11.95
N LEU A 59 -3.53 -1.93 11.67
CA LEU A 59 -3.14 -2.93 10.68
C LEU A 59 -4.21 -3.00 9.60
N LEU A 60 -3.81 -2.73 8.36
CA LEU A 60 -4.62 -3.00 7.19
C LEU A 60 -4.06 -4.25 6.49
N TYR A 61 -4.90 -5.28 6.30
CA TYR A 61 -4.47 -6.55 5.71
C TYR A 61 -5.41 -7.03 4.61
N TRP A 62 -4.84 -7.72 3.62
CA TRP A 62 -5.57 -8.31 2.51
C TRP A 62 -6.37 -9.53 2.99
N ALA A 63 -7.69 -9.51 2.78
CA ALA A 63 -8.62 -10.55 3.22
C ALA A 63 -9.19 -11.39 2.05
N GLY A 64 -8.78 -11.12 0.81
CA GLY A 64 -9.27 -11.83 -0.37
C GLY A 64 -8.81 -13.28 -0.44
N GLU A 65 -7.50 -13.52 -0.46
CA GLU A 65 -6.93 -14.86 -0.44
C GLU A 65 -5.53 -14.89 0.18
N LYS A 66 -5.08 -16.08 0.58
CA LYS A 66 -3.67 -16.29 0.96
C LYS A 66 -2.79 -16.28 -0.29
N LEU A 67 -1.74 -15.47 -0.27
CA LEU A 67 -0.76 -15.40 -1.34
C LEU A 67 0.34 -16.45 -1.12
N GLY A 68 0.58 -17.28 -2.15
CA GLY A 68 1.61 -18.32 -2.16
C GLY A 68 3.02 -17.76 -2.42
N ASN A 69 3.79 -18.40 -3.28
CA ASN A 69 5.08 -17.86 -3.72
C ASN A 69 4.83 -16.82 -4.82
N CYS A 70 5.09 -15.55 -4.51
CA CYS A 70 4.87 -14.44 -5.44
C CYS A 70 5.88 -13.32 -5.20
N LYS A 71 5.92 -12.36 -6.12
CA LYS A 71 6.55 -11.07 -5.92
C LYS A 71 5.46 -10.07 -5.55
N ILE A 72 5.69 -9.28 -4.51
CA ILE A 72 4.82 -8.16 -4.14
C ILE A 72 5.61 -6.88 -4.40
N ARG A 73 5.01 -5.96 -5.16
CA ARG A 73 5.55 -4.61 -5.37
C ARG A 73 4.71 -3.63 -4.59
N VAL A 74 5.34 -2.93 -3.65
CA VAL A 74 4.73 -1.83 -2.90
C VAL A 74 5.52 -0.57 -3.25
N VAL A 75 4.80 0.54 -3.44
CA VAL A 75 5.39 1.87 -3.56
C VAL A 75 4.82 2.68 -2.40
N TRP A 76 5.69 3.30 -1.62
CA TRP A 76 5.32 4.03 -0.41
C TRP A 76 5.97 5.40 -0.38
N LYS A 77 5.39 6.30 0.43
CA LYS A 77 5.96 7.59 0.79
C LYS A 77 5.70 7.83 2.27
N MET A 78 6.64 8.49 2.95
CA MET A 78 6.44 8.86 4.35
C MET A 78 5.70 10.19 4.45
N GLU A 79 4.89 10.32 5.51
CA GLU A 79 4.21 11.57 5.82
C GLU A 79 5.17 12.59 6.44
N LYS A 80 6.02 12.15 7.37
CA LYS A 80 6.98 12.99 8.09
C LYS A 80 8.30 12.27 8.33
N THR A 81 9.32 13.01 8.75
CA THR A 81 10.56 12.43 9.29
C THR A 81 10.22 11.57 10.51
N ASN A 82 10.88 10.41 10.62
CA ASN A 82 10.67 9.43 11.68
C ASN A 82 9.23 8.87 11.72
N SER A 83 8.57 8.79 10.56
CA SER A 83 7.36 7.97 10.41
C SER A 83 7.76 6.50 10.39
N ASN A 84 7.07 5.69 11.18
CA ASN A 84 7.31 4.25 11.28
C ASN A 84 6.11 3.49 10.70
N ALA A 85 6.39 2.53 9.82
CA ALA A 85 5.43 1.59 9.26
C ALA A 85 6.15 0.29 8.85
N GLY A 86 5.40 -0.69 8.39
CA GLY A 86 5.95 -1.95 7.88
C GLY A 86 5.01 -2.65 6.91
N VAL A 87 5.58 -3.46 6.02
CA VAL A 87 4.83 -4.43 5.23
C VAL A 87 5.05 -5.80 5.84
N PHE A 88 3.98 -6.43 6.28
CA PHE A 88 4.03 -7.78 6.85
C PHE A 88 3.63 -8.82 5.82
N VAL A 89 4.42 -9.89 5.72
CA VAL A 89 4.14 -11.05 4.87
C VAL A 89 4.18 -12.34 5.69
N ARG A 90 3.60 -13.41 5.15
CA ARG A 90 3.59 -14.75 5.75
C ARG A 90 2.95 -14.84 7.15
N VAL A 91 2.01 -13.95 7.47
CA VAL A 91 1.19 -14.05 8.68
C VAL A 91 0.29 -15.30 8.56
N PRO A 92 0.41 -16.32 9.43
CA PRO A 92 -0.18 -17.64 9.22
C PRO A 92 -1.69 -17.70 9.51
N ILE A 93 -2.16 -16.84 10.41
CA ILE A 93 -3.54 -16.75 10.89
C ILE A 93 -4.11 -15.36 10.61
N GLU A 94 -5.44 -15.24 10.53
CA GLU A 94 -6.09 -13.94 10.36
C GLU A 94 -5.78 -13.05 11.59
N PRO A 95 -5.27 -11.82 11.38
CA PRO A 95 -4.97 -10.92 12.49
C PRO A 95 -6.21 -10.56 13.31
N TYR A 96 -6.12 -10.73 14.64
CA TYR A 96 -7.16 -10.32 15.59
C TYR A 96 -6.83 -9.00 16.31
N GLU A 97 -5.58 -8.54 16.24
CA GLU A 97 -5.10 -7.26 16.75
C GLU A 97 -3.94 -6.74 15.88
N GLU A 98 -3.70 -5.43 15.92
CA GLU A 98 -2.77 -4.73 15.03
C GLU A 98 -1.31 -5.09 15.24
N TRP A 99 -0.92 -5.47 16.47
CA TRP A 99 0.47 -5.78 16.82
C TRP A 99 0.84 -7.25 16.55
N MET A 100 -0.15 -8.11 16.29
CA MET A 100 0.05 -9.55 16.11
C MET A 100 1.07 -9.87 15.00
N PRO A 101 1.07 -9.25 13.80
CA PRO A 101 2.02 -9.61 12.74
C PRO A 101 3.50 -9.48 13.11
N VAL A 102 3.85 -8.65 14.10
CA VAL A 102 5.23 -8.49 14.60
C VAL A 102 5.80 -9.81 15.13
N PHE A 103 4.96 -10.67 15.71
CA PHE A 103 5.40 -11.94 16.30
C PHE A 103 5.24 -13.15 15.38
N TYR A 104 4.39 -13.05 14.35
CA TYR A 104 3.99 -14.20 13.52
C TYR A 104 4.27 -14.04 12.03
N GLY A 105 4.71 -12.86 11.58
CA GLY A 105 5.04 -12.58 10.18
C GLY A 105 6.51 -12.22 9.97
N HIS A 106 6.84 -11.87 8.74
CA HIS A 106 8.09 -11.20 8.40
C HIS A 106 7.77 -9.75 8.07
N GLU A 107 8.46 -8.84 8.76
CA GLU A 107 8.34 -7.41 8.53
C GLU A 107 9.39 -6.95 7.53
N ILE A 108 8.94 -6.18 6.54
CA ILE A 108 9.78 -5.32 5.74
C ILE A 108 9.59 -3.92 6.31
N GLN A 109 10.57 -3.47 7.10
CA GLN A 109 10.52 -2.20 7.81
C GLN A 109 10.47 -1.01 6.84
N ILE A 110 9.59 -0.06 7.13
CA ILE A 110 9.54 1.26 6.49
C ILE A 110 9.82 2.29 7.59
N ASP A 111 11.09 2.68 7.68
CA ASP A 111 11.56 3.73 8.58
C ASP A 111 12.66 4.54 7.89
N ASN A 112 12.75 5.84 8.18
CA ASN A 112 13.79 6.72 7.67
C ASN A 112 14.76 7.21 8.76
N MET A 113 14.55 6.82 10.02
CA MET A 113 15.47 7.05 11.14
C MET A 113 15.51 5.81 12.07
N PRO A 114 16.20 4.73 11.68
CA PRO A 114 16.31 3.49 12.45
C PRO A 114 17.19 3.60 13.70
#